data_AF-A0A0T6BGU1-F1
#
_entry.id   AF-A0A0T6BGU1-F1
#
_cell.length_a   1.000
_cell.length_b   1.000
_cell.length_c   1.000
_cell.angle_alpha   90.00
_cell.angle_beta   90.00
_cell.angle_gamma   90.00
#
_symmetry.space_group_name_H-M   'P 1'
#
loop_
_entity.id
_entity.type
_entity.pdbx_description
1 polymer ?
#
loop_
_entity_poly.entity_id
_entity_poly.type
_entity_poly.pdbx_seq_one_letter_code
_entity_poly.pdbx_strand_id
1 'polypeptide(L)'
;SVRAAGLRMGYYYSLLEWYNPLYVRDKTANFTTTLFSDYKAQPELRELVERYKPDIVWADGEWEANDTYWKSREFLAWLYNDSPVREGVVTNDRWGSNLKCVHGGFHTCKDRYNPGVLQPHKWENAMTIDELSWGYRENGRLEEYKSTYDLIVTLVQTVSCGGNILINVGPTKEGMIIPIFQERLLDLGKWLDINGEAIYGSVPWKAQNDSIGTTWYTAKKGTVYAICLN
;
A
#
# COMPACT_ATOMS: atom_id res chain seq x y z
N SER A 1 -14.89 13.80 -4.70
CA SER A 1 -13.96 12.74 -5.16
C SER A 1 -12.59 12.96 -4.51
N VAL A 2 -11.69 11.97 -4.53
CA VAL A 2 -10.38 12.01 -3.83
C VAL A 2 -9.58 13.28 -4.16
N ARG A 3 -9.36 13.59 -5.44
CA ARG A 3 -8.61 14.78 -5.86
C ARG A 3 -9.29 16.10 -5.53
N ALA A 4 -10.63 16.15 -5.60
CA ALA A 4 -11.38 17.35 -5.23
C ALA A 4 -11.25 17.68 -3.73
N ALA A 5 -10.90 16.69 -2.90
CA ALA A 5 -10.57 16.87 -1.49
C ALA A 5 -9.08 17.18 -1.24
N GLY A 6 -8.29 17.43 -2.29
CA GLY A 6 -6.86 17.75 -2.18
C GLY A 6 -5.94 16.54 -1.92
N LEU A 7 -6.46 15.32 -2.04
CA LEU A 7 -5.71 14.08 -1.82
C LEU A 7 -5.09 13.55 -3.12
N ARG A 8 -3.95 12.86 -2.97
CA ARG A 8 -3.30 12.07 -4.04
C ARG A 8 -4.13 10.82 -4.34
N MET A 9 -4.17 10.40 -5.60
CA MET A 9 -4.97 9.24 -6.04
C MET A 9 -4.07 8.17 -6.66
N GLY A 10 -3.99 7.02 -5.99
CA GLY A 10 -3.35 5.80 -6.49
C GLY A 10 -4.37 4.78 -6.98
N TYR A 11 -3.89 3.79 -7.74
CA TYR A 11 -4.70 2.68 -8.22
C TYR A 11 -3.98 1.35 -7.96
N TYR A 12 -4.73 0.43 -7.38
CA TYR A 12 -4.34 -0.97 -7.26
C TYR A 12 -4.63 -1.70 -8.58
N TYR A 13 -3.71 -2.56 -9.03
CA TYR A 13 -3.89 -3.42 -10.20
C TYR A 13 -3.44 -4.85 -9.88
N SER A 14 -4.35 -5.81 -10.01
CA SER A 14 -4.02 -7.23 -9.95
C SER A 14 -3.44 -7.67 -11.30
N LEU A 15 -2.16 -8.05 -11.31
CA LEU A 15 -1.48 -8.57 -12.48
C LEU A 15 -2.13 -9.86 -12.97
N LEU A 16 -2.52 -10.76 -12.07
CA LEU A 16 -3.25 -11.97 -12.45
C LEU A 16 -4.75 -11.73 -12.61
N GLU A 17 -5.39 -12.60 -13.39
CA GLU A 17 -6.85 -12.66 -13.51
C GLU A 17 -7.30 -14.14 -13.58
N TRP A 18 -7.87 -14.66 -12.48
CA TRP A 18 -8.07 -16.10 -12.28
C TRP A 18 -8.81 -16.83 -13.40
N TYR A 19 -9.81 -16.19 -13.99
CA TYR A 19 -10.72 -16.82 -14.95
C TYR A 19 -10.50 -16.33 -16.39
N ASN A 20 -9.51 -15.47 -16.63
CA ASN A 20 -9.24 -15.01 -17.98
C ASN A 20 -8.68 -16.16 -18.84
N PRO A 21 -9.29 -16.48 -20.00
CA PRO A 21 -8.83 -17.59 -20.83
C PRO A 21 -7.37 -17.48 -21.28
N LEU A 22 -6.88 -16.26 -21.52
CA LEU A 22 -5.47 -16.04 -21.87
C LEU A 22 -4.57 -16.33 -20.67
N TYR A 23 -4.95 -15.90 -19.46
CA TYR A 23 -4.18 -16.17 -18.25
C TYR A 23 -4.11 -17.67 -17.96
N VAL A 24 -5.24 -18.36 -18.01
CA VAL A 24 -5.32 -19.81 -17.79
C VAL A 24 -4.46 -20.57 -18.81
N ARG A 25 -4.46 -20.12 -20.06
CA ARG A 25 -3.63 -20.69 -21.13
C ARG A 25 -2.14 -20.50 -20.86
N ASP A 26 -1.72 -19.28 -20.57
CA ASP A 26 -0.31 -18.98 -20.27
C ASP A 26 0.16 -19.73 -19.01
N LYS A 27 -0.69 -19.79 -17.98
CA LYS A 27 -0.43 -20.56 -16.75
C LYS A 27 -0.27 -22.06 -17.04
N THR A 28 -1.13 -22.64 -17.87
CA THR A 28 -1.03 -24.05 -18.29
C THR A 28 0.23 -24.31 -19.12
N ALA A 29 0.71 -23.30 -19.86
CA ALA A 29 1.98 -23.31 -20.56
C ALA A 29 3.17 -22.91 -19.66
N ASN A 30 3.02 -22.90 -18.33
CA ASN A 30 4.05 -22.50 -17.36
C ASN A 30 4.66 -21.12 -17.66
N PHE A 31 3.85 -20.17 -18.12
CA PHE A 31 4.25 -18.80 -18.45
C PHE A 31 5.35 -18.70 -19.51
N THR A 32 5.47 -19.71 -20.37
CA THR A 32 6.37 -19.69 -21.55
C THR A 32 5.78 -18.90 -22.73
N THR A 33 4.47 -18.69 -22.72
CA THR A 33 3.74 -17.76 -23.60
C THR A 33 3.32 -16.52 -22.81
N THR A 34 3.15 -15.38 -23.48
CA THR A 34 2.87 -14.06 -22.88
C THR A 34 1.55 -13.45 -23.37
N LEU A 35 0.62 -14.27 -23.88
CA LEU A 35 -0.61 -13.78 -24.52
C LEU A 35 -1.45 -12.91 -23.58
N PHE A 36 -1.59 -13.30 -22.32
CA PHE A 36 -2.31 -12.52 -21.33
C PHE A 36 -1.59 -11.21 -21.02
N SER A 37 -0.28 -11.26 -20.79
CA SER A 37 0.51 -10.05 -20.54
C SER A 37 0.43 -9.08 -21.73
N ASP A 38 0.53 -9.57 -22.95
CA ASP A 38 0.56 -8.78 -24.19
C ASP A 38 -0.78 -8.16 -24.55
N TYR A 39 -1.85 -8.94 -24.47
CA TYR A 39 -3.16 -8.56 -24.99
C TYR A 39 -4.14 -8.10 -23.91
N LYS A 40 -3.83 -8.30 -22.62
CA LYS A 40 -4.69 -7.90 -21.50
C LYS A 40 -3.96 -6.98 -20.51
N ALA A 41 -2.92 -7.46 -19.84
CA ALA A 41 -2.34 -6.73 -18.71
C ALA A 41 -1.64 -5.43 -19.14
N GLN A 42 -0.77 -5.49 -20.15
CA GLN A 42 -0.02 -4.33 -20.61
C GLN A 42 -0.90 -3.21 -21.20
N PRO A 43 -1.88 -3.50 -22.08
CA PRO A 43 -2.81 -2.47 -22.56
C PRO A 43 -3.63 -1.82 -21.44
N GLU A 44 -4.14 -2.60 -20.48
CA GLU A 44 -4.95 -2.07 -19.38
C GLU A 44 -4.14 -1.18 -18.43
N LEU A 45 -2.93 -1.58 -18.10
CA LEU A 45 -2.03 -0.76 -17.28
C LEU A 45 -1.73 0.58 -17.96
N ARG A 46 -1.50 0.58 -19.29
CA ARG A 46 -1.29 1.82 -20.06
C ARG A 46 -2.55 2.67 -20.11
N GLU A 47 -3.72 2.08 -20.39
CA GLU A 47 -5.00 2.81 -20.38
C GLU A 47 -5.25 3.44 -19.01
N LEU A 48 -5.04 2.71 -17.92
CA LEU A 48 -5.20 3.19 -16.56
C LEU A 48 -4.35 4.44 -16.32
N VAL A 49 -3.08 4.39 -16.72
CA VAL A 49 -2.15 5.51 -16.56
C VAL A 49 -2.54 6.71 -17.42
N GLU A 50 -2.84 6.50 -18.71
CA GLU A 50 -3.18 7.57 -19.64
C GLU A 50 -4.49 8.27 -19.26
N ARG A 51 -5.49 7.48 -18.87
CA ARG A 51 -6.84 7.96 -18.58
C ARG A 51 -6.94 8.62 -17.21
N TYR A 52 -6.38 7.99 -16.18
CA TYR A 52 -6.58 8.44 -14.79
C TYR A 52 -5.39 9.22 -14.22
N LYS A 53 -4.22 9.14 -14.85
CA LYS A 53 -2.99 9.85 -14.46
C LYS A 53 -2.69 9.68 -12.96
N PRO A 54 -2.47 8.44 -12.50
CA PRO A 54 -2.36 8.13 -11.08
C PRO A 54 -1.08 8.70 -10.45
N ASP A 55 -1.13 9.01 -9.16
CA ASP A 55 0.06 9.32 -8.35
C ASP A 55 0.78 8.04 -7.89
N ILE A 56 0.07 6.90 -7.83
CA ILE A 56 0.63 5.59 -7.47
C ILE A 56 0.03 4.52 -8.38
N VAL A 57 0.88 3.65 -8.95
CA VAL A 57 0.44 2.37 -9.52
C VAL A 57 0.90 1.25 -8.59
N TRP A 58 -0.05 0.63 -7.91
CA TRP A 58 0.20 -0.37 -6.87
C TRP A 58 -0.14 -1.76 -7.42
N ALA A 59 0.88 -2.52 -7.82
CA ALA A 59 0.70 -3.85 -8.40
C ALA A 59 0.50 -4.91 -7.32
N ASP A 60 -0.16 -6.01 -7.68
CA ASP A 60 -0.30 -7.21 -6.87
C ASP A 60 -0.57 -8.41 -7.78
N GLY A 61 -0.69 -9.63 -7.26
CA GLY A 61 -1.00 -10.79 -8.10
C GLY A 61 0.21 -11.32 -8.87
N GLU A 62 1.41 -10.89 -8.51
CA GLU A 62 2.64 -11.22 -9.21
C GLU A 62 3.18 -12.63 -8.91
N TRP A 63 2.69 -13.26 -7.83
CA TRP A 63 3.32 -14.41 -7.18
C TRP A 63 3.43 -15.68 -8.02
N GLU A 64 2.68 -15.82 -9.12
CA GLU A 64 2.75 -17.01 -9.97
C GLU A 64 3.83 -16.91 -11.06
N ALA A 65 4.37 -15.72 -11.34
CA ALA A 65 5.33 -15.53 -12.44
C ALA A 65 6.36 -14.42 -12.17
N ASN A 66 7.53 -14.53 -12.80
CA ASN A 66 8.58 -13.52 -12.70
C ASN A 66 8.23 -12.27 -13.51
N ASP A 67 8.95 -11.19 -13.24
CA ASP A 67 8.81 -9.88 -13.87
C ASP A 67 8.94 -9.90 -15.41
N THR A 68 9.68 -10.87 -15.95
CA THR A 68 9.81 -11.09 -17.40
C THR A 68 8.47 -11.46 -18.04
N TYR A 69 7.68 -12.38 -17.45
CA TYR A 69 6.36 -12.75 -18.00
C TYR A 69 5.38 -11.58 -17.91
N TRP A 70 5.37 -10.87 -16.77
CA TRP A 70 4.52 -9.69 -16.56
C TRP A 70 4.91 -8.50 -17.44
N LYS A 71 6.06 -8.56 -18.13
CA LYS A 71 6.64 -7.46 -18.90
C LYS A 71 6.80 -6.19 -18.08
N SER A 72 7.10 -6.37 -16.79
CA SER A 72 7.16 -5.27 -15.84
C SER A 72 8.28 -4.27 -16.18
N ARG A 73 9.42 -4.74 -16.67
CA ARG A 73 10.51 -3.85 -17.11
C ARG A 73 10.07 -2.92 -18.24
N GLU A 74 9.34 -3.45 -19.22
CA GLU A 74 8.82 -2.67 -20.35
C GLU A 74 7.79 -1.63 -19.90
N PHE A 75 6.86 -2.03 -19.03
CA PHE A 75 5.87 -1.12 -18.48
C PHE A 75 6.50 -0.02 -17.62
N LEU A 76 7.36 -0.37 -16.68
CA LEU A 76 7.99 0.58 -15.76
C LEU A 76 8.92 1.53 -16.51
N ALA A 77 9.67 1.05 -17.51
CA ALA A 77 10.49 1.93 -18.36
C ALA A 77 9.62 2.98 -19.07
N TRP A 78 8.50 2.56 -19.68
CA TRP A 78 7.57 3.51 -20.29
C TRP A 78 6.92 4.44 -19.25
N LEU A 79 6.55 3.92 -18.08
CA LEU A 79 5.90 4.68 -17.01
C LEU A 79 6.77 5.87 -16.58
N TYR A 80 8.07 5.62 -16.38
CA TYR A 80 9.01 6.62 -15.89
C TYR A 80 9.69 7.44 -16.99
N ASN A 81 9.67 7.01 -18.26
CA ASN A 81 10.28 7.77 -19.35
C ASN A 81 9.26 8.57 -20.18
N ASP A 82 8.12 7.97 -20.50
CA ASP A 82 7.25 8.45 -21.58
C ASP A 82 5.82 8.81 -21.14
N SER A 83 5.36 8.22 -20.03
CA SER A 83 3.97 8.38 -19.58
C SER A 83 3.63 9.84 -19.20
N PRO A 84 2.34 10.21 -19.17
CA PRO A 84 1.91 11.55 -18.75
C PRO A 84 2.13 11.84 -17.25
N VAL A 85 2.53 10.84 -16.45
CA VAL A 85 2.73 10.95 -15.00
C VAL A 85 4.17 10.68 -14.55
N ARG A 86 5.09 10.53 -15.51
CA ARG A 86 6.49 10.18 -15.29
C ARG A 86 7.23 10.99 -14.21
N GLU A 87 6.85 12.25 -14.00
CA GLU A 87 7.52 13.17 -13.08
C GLU A 87 7.20 12.91 -11.59
N GLY A 88 6.15 12.14 -11.29
CA GLY A 88 5.68 12.03 -9.90
C GLY A 88 4.98 10.72 -9.53
N VAL A 89 4.69 9.84 -10.50
CA VAL A 89 4.15 8.52 -10.19
C VAL A 89 5.17 7.71 -9.40
N VAL A 90 4.69 6.91 -8.45
CA VAL A 90 5.51 5.91 -7.75
C VAL A 90 4.86 4.52 -7.83
N THR A 91 5.67 3.48 -7.69
CA THR A 91 5.21 2.09 -7.72
C THR A 91 5.72 1.32 -6.51
N ASN A 92 4.95 0.32 -6.06
CA ASN A 92 5.42 -0.64 -5.06
C ASN A 92 6.42 -1.65 -5.67
N ASP A 93 6.76 -2.69 -4.91
CA ASP A 93 7.74 -3.74 -5.24
C ASP A 93 7.12 -5.06 -5.76
N ARG A 94 5.83 -5.06 -6.11
CA ARG A 94 5.08 -6.27 -6.49
C ARG A 94 4.93 -6.43 -8.01
N TRP A 95 6.03 -6.30 -8.73
CA TRP A 95 6.05 -6.35 -10.19
C TRP A 95 6.56 -7.70 -10.75
N GLY A 96 6.69 -8.70 -9.89
CA GLY A 96 7.14 -10.03 -10.24
C GLY A 96 7.47 -10.80 -8.96
N SER A 97 7.29 -12.12 -8.97
CA SER A 97 7.59 -12.99 -7.82
C SER A 97 9.04 -12.85 -7.33
N ASN A 98 9.95 -12.42 -8.21
CA ASN A 98 11.38 -12.19 -7.96
C ASN A 98 11.75 -10.76 -7.53
N LEU A 99 10.78 -9.84 -7.36
CA LEU A 99 11.06 -8.41 -7.10
C LEU A 99 10.60 -7.91 -5.72
N LYS A 100 9.74 -8.67 -5.02
CA LYS A 100 9.22 -8.28 -3.71
C LYS A 100 10.37 -8.12 -2.70
N CYS A 101 10.39 -6.99 -2.00
CA CYS A 101 11.46 -6.57 -1.08
C CYS A 101 12.84 -6.39 -1.74
N VAL A 102 12.91 -6.34 -3.07
CA VAL A 102 14.16 -6.23 -3.84
C VAL A 102 14.17 -4.99 -4.73
N HIS A 103 13.08 -4.72 -5.45
CA HIS A 103 13.02 -3.60 -6.40
C HIS A 103 11.61 -2.99 -6.49
N GLY A 104 11.49 -1.71 -6.17
CA GLY A 104 10.28 -0.90 -6.31
C GLY A 104 10.53 0.53 -5.86
N GLY A 105 9.63 1.47 -6.18
CA GLY A 105 9.72 2.84 -5.66
C GLY A 105 9.56 2.91 -4.13
N PHE A 106 8.83 1.95 -3.57
CA PHE A 106 8.81 1.63 -2.15
C PHE A 106 8.54 0.14 -1.96
N HIS A 107 9.01 -0.41 -0.83
CA HIS A 107 8.85 -1.81 -0.52
C HIS A 107 7.58 -2.07 0.29
N THR A 108 6.89 -3.16 -0.05
CA THR A 108 5.82 -3.72 0.79
C THR A 108 6.28 -5.02 1.43
N CYS A 109 7.19 -5.78 0.83
CA CYS A 109 7.79 -7.04 1.30
C CYS A 109 6.82 -8.20 1.60
N LYS A 110 5.70 -7.96 2.30
CA LYS A 110 4.57 -8.87 2.54
C LYS A 110 3.32 -8.07 2.95
N ASP A 111 2.18 -8.73 3.01
CA ASP A 111 0.98 -8.12 3.59
C ASP A 111 1.21 -7.79 5.08
N ARG A 112 0.69 -6.64 5.52
CA ARG A 112 0.82 -6.16 6.91
C ARG A 112 2.28 -6.07 7.36
N TYR A 113 3.18 -5.70 6.45
CA TYR A 113 4.59 -5.58 6.75
C TYR A 113 4.82 -4.41 7.72
N ASN A 114 5.32 -4.72 8.92
CA ASN A 114 5.77 -3.77 9.91
C ASN A 114 7.04 -4.36 10.57
N PRO A 115 8.24 -3.96 10.13
CA PRO A 115 9.49 -4.57 10.57
C PRO A 115 9.89 -4.20 12.01
N GLY A 116 9.26 -3.18 12.61
CA GLY A 116 9.61 -2.71 13.96
C GLY A 116 11.00 -2.07 14.08
N VAL A 117 11.74 -1.95 12.97
CA VAL A 117 13.07 -1.34 12.90
C VAL A 117 13.20 -0.49 11.64
N LEU A 118 14.07 0.52 11.69
CA LEU A 118 14.35 1.40 10.55
C LEU A 118 14.85 0.60 9.35
N GLN A 119 14.26 0.86 8.17
CA GLN A 119 14.67 0.25 6.91
C GLN A 119 15.52 1.22 6.07
N PRO A 120 16.47 0.70 5.26
CA PRO A 120 17.30 1.52 4.39
C PRO A 120 16.55 2.04 3.15
N HIS A 121 15.45 1.40 2.77
CA HIS A 121 14.61 1.79 1.64
C HIS A 121 13.23 2.22 2.14
N LYS A 122 12.58 3.16 1.46
CA LYS A 122 11.20 3.56 1.78
C LYS A 122 10.29 2.34 1.65
N TRP A 123 9.35 2.21 2.57
CA TRP A 123 8.42 1.09 2.63
C TRP A 123 7.02 1.54 3.03
N GLU A 124 6.03 0.69 2.79
CA GLU A 124 4.62 0.92 3.10
C GLU A 124 4.00 -0.29 3.81
N ASN A 125 3.38 -0.05 4.96
CA ASN A 125 2.55 -1.00 5.69
C ASN A 125 1.13 -1.01 5.11
N ALA A 126 0.87 -1.87 4.13
CA ALA A 126 -0.49 -2.14 3.70
C ALA A 126 -1.17 -3.07 4.72
N MET A 127 -2.18 -2.57 5.44
CA MET A 127 -2.86 -3.29 6.51
C MET A 127 -4.39 -3.14 6.47
N THR A 128 -5.08 -3.99 7.23
CA THR A 128 -6.55 -4.07 7.26
C THR A 128 -7.10 -3.73 8.65
N ILE A 129 -8.23 -3.00 8.70
CA ILE A 129 -8.96 -2.82 9.97
C ILE A 129 -9.63 -4.12 10.39
N ASP A 130 -10.27 -4.84 9.46
CA ASP A 130 -10.70 -6.23 9.66
C ASP A 130 -9.45 -7.12 9.68
N GLU A 131 -9.21 -7.82 10.77
CA GLU A 131 -7.99 -8.64 10.92
C GLU A 131 -7.96 -9.83 9.97
N LEU A 132 -9.12 -10.28 9.50
CA LEU A 132 -9.26 -11.48 8.69
C LEU A 132 -9.39 -11.20 7.19
N SER A 133 -9.76 -9.98 6.78
CA SER A 133 -10.12 -9.71 5.38
C SER A 133 -9.73 -8.32 4.87
N TRP A 134 -9.40 -8.25 3.58
CA TRP A 134 -9.32 -7.01 2.81
C TRP A 134 -10.70 -6.56 2.30
N GLY A 135 -11.54 -7.50 1.89
CA GLY A 135 -12.91 -7.24 1.47
C GLY A 135 -13.91 -7.20 2.63
N TYR A 136 -15.09 -6.65 2.40
CA TYR A 136 -16.18 -6.68 3.36
C TYR A 136 -16.63 -8.11 3.68
N ARG A 137 -16.86 -8.40 4.97
CA ARG A 137 -17.47 -9.65 5.46
C ARG A 137 -18.75 -9.33 6.21
N GLU A 138 -19.87 -9.90 5.74
CA GLU A 138 -21.17 -9.75 6.39
C GLU A 138 -21.21 -10.38 7.80
N ASN A 139 -20.43 -11.45 8.00
CA ASN A 139 -20.32 -12.16 9.28
C ASN A 139 -19.19 -11.66 10.19
N GLY A 140 -18.63 -10.46 9.93
CA GLY A 140 -17.55 -9.91 10.74
C GLY A 140 -18.00 -9.55 12.16
N ARG A 141 -17.24 -9.97 13.16
CA ARG A 141 -17.53 -9.69 14.59
C ARG A 141 -16.69 -8.54 15.09
N LEU A 142 -17.18 -7.77 16.05
CA LEU A 142 -16.52 -6.54 16.52
C LEU A 142 -15.09 -6.78 17.04
N GLU A 143 -14.87 -7.92 17.70
CA GLU A 143 -13.57 -8.35 18.20
C GLU A 143 -12.55 -8.72 17.11
N GLU A 144 -13.00 -8.94 15.87
CA GLU A 144 -12.15 -9.21 14.69
C GLU A 144 -11.74 -7.92 13.96
N TYR A 145 -12.13 -6.75 14.47
CA TYR A 145 -11.69 -5.45 13.96
C TYR A 145 -10.71 -4.83 14.94
N LYS A 146 -9.63 -4.28 14.40
CA LYS A 146 -8.64 -3.52 15.18
C LYS A 146 -9.30 -2.39 15.95
N SER A 147 -8.88 -2.21 17.20
CA SER A 147 -9.31 -1.07 18.00
C SER A 147 -8.68 0.22 17.45
N THR A 148 -9.26 1.38 17.79
CA THR A 148 -8.64 2.67 17.49
C THR A 148 -7.21 2.74 18.04
N TYR A 149 -6.98 2.19 19.23
CA TYR A 149 -5.67 2.14 19.85
C TYR A 149 -4.67 1.34 19.00
N ASP A 150 -5.06 0.15 18.52
CA ASP A 150 -4.20 -0.67 17.65
C ASP A 150 -3.82 0.06 16.35
N LEU A 151 -4.74 0.84 15.78
CA LEU A 151 -4.47 1.66 14.60
C LEU A 151 -3.44 2.77 14.89
N ILE A 152 -3.58 3.46 16.03
CA ILE A 152 -2.64 4.50 16.45
C ILE A 152 -1.26 3.89 16.72
N VAL A 153 -1.18 2.78 17.46
CA VAL A 153 0.07 2.06 17.72
C VAL A 153 0.74 1.68 16.39
N THR A 154 -0.01 1.07 15.47
CA THR A 154 0.53 0.64 14.18
C THR A 154 1.01 1.82 13.33
N LEU A 155 0.27 2.93 13.30
CA LEU A 155 0.67 4.16 12.62
C LEU A 155 1.99 4.69 13.19
N VAL A 156 2.07 4.85 14.52
CA VAL A 156 3.21 5.42 15.21
C VAL A 156 4.47 4.57 15.01
N GLN A 157 4.35 3.26 15.14
CA GLN A 157 5.44 2.31 14.85
C GLN A 157 5.92 2.43 13.41
N THR A 158 4.98 2.43 12.47
CA THR A 158 5.27 2.48 11.03
C THR A 158 6.05 3.74 10.68
N VAL A 159 5.57 4.91 11.10
CA VAL A 159 6.17 6.21 10.78
C VAL A 159 7.53 6.39 11.45
N SER A 160 7.66 5.96 12.71
CA SER A 160 8.93 6.04 13.45
C SER A 160 10.04 5.18 12.82
N CYS A 161 9.65 4.08 12.15
CA CYS A 161 10.52 3.20 11.37
C CYS A 161 10.65 3.60 9.88
N GLY A 162 10.16 4.78 9.51
CA GLY A 162 10.32 5.37 8.17
C GLY A 162 9.30 4.92 7.12
N GLY A 163 8.32 4.11 7.52
CA GLY A 163 7.27 3.63 6.63
C GLY A 163 6.15 4.63 6.39
N ASN A 164 5.38 4.40 5.34
CA ASN A 164 4.01 4.91 5.21
C ASN A 164 3.03 3.84 5.67
N ILE A 165 1.83 4.22 6.10
CA ILE A 165 0.75 3.27 6.41
C ILE A 165 -0.38 3.42 5.39
N LEU A 166 -0.86 2.30 4.87
CA LEU A 166 -2.01 2.21 3.98
C LEU A 166 -3.08 1.36 4.69
N ILE A 167 -4.13 2.02 5.18
CA ILE A 167 -5.20 1.37 5.94
C ILE A 167 -6.36 1.04 4.99
N ASN A 168 -6.61 -0.25 4.79
CA ASN A 168 -7.66 -0.73 3.92
C ASN A 168 -9.06 -0.58 4.54
N VAL A 169 -10.03 -0.24 3.69
CA VAL A 169 -11.46 -0.18 4.00
C VAL A 169 -12.19 -1.07 3.01
N GLY A 170 -13.06 -1.96 3.50
CA GLY A 170 -13.91 -2.81 2.66
C GLY A 170 -15.36 -2.32 2.67
N PRO A 171 -15.82 -1.58 1.64
CA PRO A 171 -17.22 -1.18 1.53
C PRO A 171 -18.15 -2.37 1.27
N THR A 172 -19.43 -2.22 1.60
CA THR A 172 -20.47 -3.19 1.21
C THR A 172 -20.73 -3.14 -0.30
N LYS A 173 -21.45 -4.14 -0.81
CA LYS A 173 -21.86 -4.19 -2.23
C LYS A 173 -22.77 -3.00 -2.63
N GLU A 174 -23.44 -2.36 -1.67
CA GLU A 174 -24.23 -1.14 -1.85
C GLU A 174 -23.36 0.14 -1.86
N GLY A 175 -22.04 0.03 -1.71
CA GLY A 175 -21.12 1.16 -1.67
C GLY A 175 -21.05 1.87 -0.32
N MET A 176 -21.49 1.22 0.77
CA MET A 176 -21.48 1.80 2.11
C MET A 176 -20.22 1.41 2.88
N ILE A 177 -19.62 2.37 3.60
CA ILE A 177 -18.63 2.07 4.63
C ILE A 177 -19.42 1.74 5.92
N ILE A 178 -19.27 0.56 6.48
CA ILE A 178 -20.04 0.17 7.68
C ILE A 178 -19.60 0.95 8.93
N PRO A 179 -20.46 1.11 9.95
CA PRO A 179 -20.20 1.99 11.10
C PRO A 179 -18.87 1.74 11.83
N ILE A 180 -18.45 0.48 11.98
CA ILE A 180 -17.19 0.18 12.67
C ILE A 180 -15.95 0.74 11.95
N PHE A 181 -15.90 0.69 10.61
CA PHE A 181 -14.82 1.33 9.86
C PHE A 181 -14.90 2.86 10.00
N GLN A 182 -16.10 3.45 9.93
CA GLN A 182 -16.28 4.89 10.09
C GLN A 182 -15.79 5.36 11.47
N GLU A 183 -16.18 4.68 12.55
CA GLU A 183 -15.78 4.99 13.92
C GLU A 183 -14.25 4.99 14.05
N ARG A 184 -13.60 3.90 13.61
CA ARG A 184 -12.13 3.74 13.68
C ARG A 184 -11.38 4.81 12.90
N LEU A 185 -11.84 5.14 11.70
CA LEU A 185 -11.21 6.16 10.84
C LEU A 185 -11.43 7.57 11.39
N LEU A 186 -12.63 7.88 11.90
CA LEU A 186 -12.93 9.18 12.49
C LEU A 186 -12.14 9.40 13.78
N ASP A 187 -12.01 8.39 14.62
CA ASP A 187 -11.23 8.50 15.85
C ASP A 187 -9.73 8.64 15.57
N LEU A 188 -9.21 7.91 14.57
CA LEU A 188 -7.84 8.12 14.10
C LEU A 188 -7.65 9.55 13.56
N GLY A 189 -8.63 10.07 12.83
CA GLY A 189 -8.66 11.46 12.35
C GLY A 189 -8.58 12.48 13.50
N LYS A 190 -9.43 12.34 14.52
CA LYS A 190 -9.39 13.20 15.72
C LYS A 190 -8.03 13.15 16.42
N TRP A 191 -7.40 11.98 16.49
CA TRP A 191 -6.08 11.85 17.08
C TRP A 191 -5.00 12.56 16.22
N LEU A 192 -5.10 12.45 14.89
CA LEU A 192 -4.21 13.12 13.93
C LEU A 192 -4.42 14.64 13.90
N ASP A 193 -5.61 15.16 14.18
CA ASP A 193 -5.84 16.60 14.28
C ASP A 193 -5.03 17.23 15.43
N ILE A 194 -4.78 16.47 16.50
CA ILE A 194 -4.00 16.91 17.65
C ILE A 194 -2.51 16.58 17.46
N ASN A 195 -2.19 15.37 17.02
CA ASN A 195 -0.83 14.81 17.02
C ASN A 195 -0.17 14.75 15.64
N GLY A 196 -0.87 15.18 14.59
CA GLY A 196 -0.45 15.04 13.20
C GLY A 196 0.85 15.77 12.85
N GLU A 197 1.26 16.77 13.64
CA GLU A 197 2.55 17.44 13.47
C GLU A 197 3.74 16.47 13.62
N ALA A 198 3.62 15.51 14.54
CA ALA A 198 4.62 14.46 14.78
C ALA A 198 4.62 13.37 13.68
N ILE A 199 3.59 13.33 12.83
CA ILE A 199 3.37 12.30 11.82
C ILE A 199 3.65 12.84 10.42
N TYR A 200 2.95 13.88 10.00
CA TYR A 200 3.00 14.37 8.62
C TYR A 200 4.32 15.10 8.33
N GLY A 201 5.07 14.60 7.35
CA GLY A 201 6.34 15.19 6.92
C GLY A 201 7.46 15.05 7.96
N SER A 202 7.30 14.15 8.94
CA SER A 202 8.38 13.77 9.85
C SER A 202 9.30 12.74 9.18
N VAL A 203 10.46 12.53 9.79
CA VAL A 203 11.45 11.51 9.44
C VAL A 203 11.79 10.68 10.67
N PRO A 204 12.31 9.45 10.50
CA PRO A 204 12.82 8.66 11.63
C PRO A 204 13.87 9.43 12.43
N TRP A 205 13.79 9.33 13.75
CA TRP A 205 14.87 9.79 14.62
C TRP A 205 16.00 8.75 14.68
N LYS A 206 17.14 9.13 15.29
CA LYS A 206 18.31 8.24 15.48
C LYS A 206 17.99 6.96 16.28
N ALA A 207 16.89 6.97 17.04
CA ALA A 207 16.32 5.81 17.71
C ALA A 207 14.81 5.79 17.43
N GLN A 208 14.24 4.61 17.18
CA GLN A 208 12.84 4.44 16.80
C GLN A 208 11.91 4.44 18.02
N ASN A 209 12.36 3.85 19.13
CA ASN A 209 11.62 3.76 20.38
C ASN A 209 12.56 3.82 21.59
N ASP A 210 11.97 3.90 22.79
CA ASP A 210 12.67 3.76 24.05
C ASP A 210 12.96 2.29 24.38
N SER A 211 13.76 2.05 25.42
CA SER A 211 14.16 0.70 25.83
C SER A 211 12.99 -0.15 26.36
N ILE A 212 11.83 0.46 26.65
CA ILE A 212 10.63 -0.18 27.18
C ILE A 212 9.64 -0.51 26.05
N GLY A 213 9.68 0.23 24.94
CA GLY A 213 8.85 0.05 23.75
C GLY A 213 7.51 0.81 23.78
N THR A 214 7.27 1.63 24.80
CA THR A 214 6.03 2.40 24.96
C THR A 214 6.12 3.79 24.34
N THR A 215 7.33 4.31 24.14
CA THR A 215 7.54 5.63 23.53
C THR A 215 8.25 5.49 22.19
N TRP A 216 7.69 6.13 21.16
CA TRP A 216 8.23 6.10 19.80
C TRP A 216 8.62 7.51 19.34
N TYR A 217 9.62 7.60 18.47
CA TYR A 217 10.21 8.88 18.10
C TYR A 217 10.14 9.16 16.60
N THR A 218 9.77 10.40 16.30
CA THR A 218 9.89 11.01 14.98
C THR A 218 10.61 12.36 15.09
N ALA A 219 11.09 12.89 13.98
CA ALA A 219 11.73 14.20 13.94
C ALA A 219 11.24 15.05 12.77
N LYS A 220 11.14 16.36 12.95
CA LYS A 220 10.79 17.32 11.89
C LYS A 220 11.43 18.66 12.16
N LYS A 221 12.20 19.18 11.19
CA LYS A 221 12.81 20.53 11.24
C LYS A 221 13.57 20.84 12.55
N GLY A 222 14.30 19.87 13.10
CA GLY A 222 15.07 20.02 14.34
C GLY A 222 14.30 19.73 15.64
N THR A 223 12.98 19.57 15.58
CA THR A 223 12.15 19.10 16.69
C THR A 223 12.11 17.57 16.70
N VAL A 224 12.26 16.96 17.89
CA VAL A 224 12.03 15.53 18.12
C VAL A 224 10.71 15.39 18.86
N TYR A 225 9.83 14.54 18.36
CA TYR A 225 8.55 14.22 18.99
C TYR A 225 8.67 12.86 19.68
N ALA A 226 8.29 12.81 20.96
CA ALA A 226 8.16 11.58 21.72
C ALA A 226 6.66 11.25 21.83
N ILE A 227 6.26 10.13 21.25
CA ILE A 227 4.86 9.70 21.19
C ILE A 227 4.69 8.55 22.17
N CYS A 228 4.06 8.83 23.31
CA CYS A 228 3.83 7.84 24.38
C CYS A 228 2.52 7.07 24.11
N LEU A 229 2.62 5.75 24.07
CA LEU A 229 1.53 4.80 23.87
C LEU A 229 1.26 4.10 25.22
N ASN A 230 0.51 4.77 26.09
CA ASN A 230 0.16 4.31 27.44
C ASN A 230 -1.34 4.09 27.57
#